data_AF-A0AAV6CJI3-F1
#
_entry.id   AF-A0AAV6CJI3-F1
#
_cell.length_a   1.000
_cell.length_b   1.000
_cell.length_c   1.000
_cell.angle_alpha   90.00
_cell.angle_beta   90.00
_cell.angle_gamma   90.00
#
_symmetry.space_group_name_H-M   'P 1'
#
loop_
_entity.id
_entity.type
_entity.pdbx_description
1 polymer ?
#
loop_
_entity_poly.entity_id
_entity_poly.type
_entity_poly.pdbx_seq_one_letter_code
_entity_poly.pdbx_strand_id
1 'polypeptide(L)'
;MNVRDELLRLCHLMTDDGELSGEEVWKLAQWLNDHPEATMDWPGDKLARVLQEVFANGEPQVNELFQVAEAIREVEEEEASRALLASPSALIAEDEAAPASEAELPLLPSLRQVVQMDCTTEAKEQVVDICDHTCTCEEWQKHRSAFPARHVKRMCKHVAKALLEHKEELNYGDLIGCLIETCVRRGRGTTIHGEYVAVIPPSGMALLSHADAEWVNVYALNSSKYERFTYSLHDKRWSFGQTPKDSLALRNFIESRWSLAPANA
;
A
#
# COMPACT_ATOMS: atom_id res chain seq x y z
N MET A 1 0.08 -22.00 8.85
CA MET A 1 1.00 -20.91 8.50
C MET A 1 1.99 -20.82 9.65
N ASN A 2 3.28 -20.58 9.42
CA ASN A 2 4.22 -20.52 10.55
C ASN A 2 3.99 -19.19 11.29
N VAL A 3 4.07 -19.20 12.62
CA VAL A 3 3.94 -18.01 13.49
C VAL A 3 4.87 -16.88 13.03
N ARG A 4 6.07 -17.23 12.53
CA ARG A 4 6.99 -16.29 11.88
C ARG A 4 6.36 -15.57 10.67
N ASP A 5 5.72 -16.31 9.78
CA ASP A 5 5.13 -15.74 8.56
C ASP A 5 3.93 -14.85 8.89
N GLU A 6 3.21 -15.16 9.97
CA GLU A 6 2.11 -14.34 10.48
C GLU A 6 2.63 -13.02 11.10
N LEU A 7 3.72 -13.07 11.87
CA LEU A 7 4.36 -11.88 12.42
C LEU A 7 4.88 -10.96 11.31
N LEU A 8 5.55 -11.51 10.29
CA LEU A 8 6.04 -10.73 9.15
C LEU A 8 4.88 -10.06 8.39
N ARG A 9 3.76 -10.77 8.18
CA ARG A 9 2.55 -10.17 7.59
C ARG A 9 1.96 -9.05 8.44
N LEU A 10 1.98 -9.19 9.77
CA LEU A 10 1.49 -8.15 10.67
C LEU A 10 2.36 -6.89 10.56
N CYS A 11 3.68 -7.05 10.56
CA CYS A 11 4.64 -5.97 10.31
C CYS A 11 4.35 -5.27 8.97
N HIS A 12 4.17 -6.04 7.89
CA HIS A 12 3.85 -5.47 6.58
C HIS A 12 2.52 -4.72 6.55
N LEU A 13 1.49 -5.20 7.26
CA LEU A 13 0.19 -4.53 7.31
C LEU A 13 0.29 -3.16 7.98
N MET A 14 1.13 -3.05 9.01
CA MET A 14 1.33 -1.84 9.81
C MET A 14 2.21 -0.79 9.13
N THR A 15 3.04 -1.19 8.16
CA THR A 15 3.88 -0.26 7.38
C THR A 15 3.32 0.01 5.98
N ASP A 16 2.19 -0.61 5.61
CA ASP A 16 1.59 -0.53 4.28
C ASP A 16 1.11 0.89 3.91
N ASP A 17 0.90 1.81 4.85
CA ASP A 17 0.54 3.19 4.56
C ASP A 17 1.66 4.21 4.78
N GLY A 18 2.88 3.74 5.11
CA GLY A 18 4.06 4.59 5.34
C GLY A 18 4.05 5.33 6.68
N GLU A 19 3.01 5.17 7.50
CA GLU A 19 2.87 5.83 8.80
C GLU A 19 2.61 4.80 9.89
N LEU A 20 3.46 4.76 10.92
CA LEU A 20 3.24 3.86 12.05
C LEU A 20 2.50 4.59 13.18
N SER A 21 1.26 4.18 13.45
CA SER A 21 0.45 4.76 14.53
C SER A 21 0.68 4.05 15.88
N GLY A 22 0.41 4.77 16.99
CA GLY A 22 0.49 4.18 18.32
C GLY A 22 -0.47 3.00 18.54
N GLU A 23 -1.63 3.00 17.87
CA GLU A 23 -2.58 1.88 17.92
C GLU A 23 -2.01 0.62 17.25
N GLU A 24 -1.30 0.78 16.13
CA GLU A 24 -0.64 -0.32 15.42
C GLU A 24 0.51 -0.89 16.24
N VAL A 25 1.33 -0.04 16.86
CA VAL A 25 2.38 -0.47 17.80
C VAL A 25 1.79 -1.24 18.98
N TRP A 26 0.63 -0.80 19.49
CA TRP A 26 -0.08 -1.51 20.56
C TRP A 26 -0.58 -2.88 20.10
N LYS A 27 -1.15 -2.98 18.89
CA LYS A 27 -1.59 -4.25 18.29
C LYS A 27 -0.42 -5.23 18.11
N LEU A 28 0.75 -4.74 17.71
CA LEU A 28 1.95 -5.57 17.59
C LEU A 28 2.42 -6.09 18.95
N ALA A 29 2.47 -5.23 19.96
CA ALA A 29 2.81 -5.63 21.32
C ALA A 29 1.83 -6.66 21.89
N GLN A 30 0.53 -6.44 21.69
CA GLN A 30 -0.50 -7.39 22.09
C GLN A 30 -0.32 -8.74 21.37
N TRP A 31 -0.09 -8.72 20.06
CA TRP A 31 0.10 -9.94 19.28
C TRP A 31 1.31 -10.74 19.78
N LEU A 32 2.44 -10.10 20.09
CA LEU A 32 3.63 -10.77 20.63
C LEU A 32 3.39 -11.33 22.04
N ASN A 33 2.58 -10.67 22.86
CA ASN A 33 2.20 -11.20 24.17
C ASN A 33 1.30 -12.45 24.06
N ASP A 34 0.43 -12.48 23.04
CA ASP A 34 -0.45 -13.62 22.76
C ASP A 34 0.30 -14.80 22.11
N HIS A 35 1.48 -14.55 21.54
CA HIS A 35 2.34 -15.55 20.87
C HIS A 35 3.77 -15.52 21.41
N PRO A 36 4.00 -15.93 22.68
CA PRO A 36 5.32 -15.87 23.30
C PRO A 36 6.38 -16.69 22.54
N GLU A 37 5.98 -17.75 21.84
CA GLU A 37 6.85 -18.52 20.97
C GLU A 37 7.46 -17.71 19.82
N ALA A 38 6.76 -16.66 19.35
CA ALA A 38 7.28 -15.76 18.32
C ALA A 38 8.46 -14.94 18.83
N THR A 39 8.54 -14.69 20.14
CA THR A 39 9.60 -13.88 20.77
C THR A 39 10.89 -14.65 21.03
N MET A 40 10.87 -15.98 20.86
CA MET A 40 12.04 -16.83 21.10
C MET A 40 13.08 -16.77 19.98
N ASP A 41 12.63 -16.44 18.77
CA ASP A 41 13.44 -16.43 17.56
C ASP A 41 13.15 -15.19 16.72
N TRP A 42 14.00 -14.98 15.72
CA TRP A 42 13.82 -13.95 14.72
C TRP A 42 12.48 -14.13 13.95
N PRO A 43 11.71 -13.05 13.69
CA PRO A 43 12.01 -11.65 13.99
C PRO A 43 11.45 -11.13 15.33
N GLY A 44 10.73 -11.97 16.08
CA GLY A 44 9.99 -11.51 17.26
C GLY A 44 10.88 -11.18 18.45
N ASP A 45 12.06 -11.79 18.59
CA ASP A 45 13.06 -11.44 19.61
C ASP A 45 13.49 -9.96 19.52
N LYS A 46 13.75 -9.50 18.29
CA LYS A 46 14.17 -8.13 17.98
C LYS A 46 13.06 -7.12 18.24
N LEU A 47 11.85 -7.42 17.75
CA LEU A 47 10.68 -6.56 17.92
C LEU A 47 10.26 -6.47 19.39
N ALA A 48 10.27 -7.59 20.11
CA ALA A 48 9.93 -7.62 21.54
C ALA A 48 10.87 -6.73 22.35
N ARG A 49 12.18 -6.73 22.06
CA ARG A 49 13.15 -5.86 22.76
C ARG A 49 12.83 -4.38 22.57
N VAL A 50 12.57 -3.95 21.33
CA VAL A 50 12.26 -2.54 21.04
C VAL A 50 10.93 -2.14 21.68
N LEU A 51 9.92 -3.00 21.63
CA LEU A 51 8.62 -2.72 22.25
C LEU A 51 8.71 -2.65 23.78
N GLN A 52 9.56 -3.47 24.41
CA GLN A 52 9.81 -3.37 25.86
C GLN A 52 10.40 -2.00 26.25
N GLU A 53 11.29 -1.45 25.43
CA GLU A 53 11.88 -0.12 25.65
C GLU A 53 10.83 0.99 25.46
N VAL A 54 10.02 0.89 24.40
CA VAL A 54 8.97 1.87 24.07
C VAL A 54 7.85 1.90 25.11
N PHE A 55 7.44 0.74 25.63
CA PHE A 55 6.37 0.65 26.64
C PHE A 55 6.86 0.79 28.08
N ALA A 56 8.16 0.97 28.32
CA ALA A 56 8.71 1.11 29.67
C ALA A 56 8.09 2.30 30.46
N ASN A 57 7.64 3.33 29.73
CA ASN A 57 7.03 4.55 30.30
C ASN A 57 5.49 4.55 30.26
N GLY A 58 4.87 3.45 29.83
CA GLY A 58 3.41 3.26 29.80
C GLY A 58 2.74 3.62 28.47
N GLU A 59 3.01 4.79 27.89
CA GLU A 59 2.45 5.21 26.60
C GLU A 59 3.56 5.56 25.59
N PRO A 60 3.51 5.03 24.35
CA PRO A 60 4.48 5.34 23.31
C PRO A 60 4.44 6.81 22.89
N GLN A 61 5.59 7.47 22.90
CA GLN A 61 5.76 8.80 22.33
C GLN A 61 6.10 8.75 20.83
N VAL A 62 5.91 9.86 20.11
CA VAL A 62 6.13 9.93 18.64
C VAL A 62 7.56 9.52 18.24
N ASN A 63 8.56 9.89 19.02
CA ASN A 63 9.96 9.48 18.81
C ASN A 63 10.21 8.00 19.11
N GLU A 64 9.42 7.39 19.98
CA GLU A 64 9.48 5.96 20.30
C GLU A 64 8.77 5.12 19.22
N LEU A 65 7.70 5.64 18.61
CA LEU A 65 7.08 5.04 17.43
C LEU A 65 8.06 4.95 16.26
N PHE A 66 8.91 5.96 16.08
CA PHE A 66 9.97 5.93 15.07
C PHE A 66 10.96 4.78 15.30
N GLN A 67 11.29 4.44 16.56
CA GLN A 67 12.17 3.31 16.87
C GLN A 67 11.53 1.97 16.51
N VAL A 68 10.21 1.83 16.71
CA VAL A 68 9.48 0.63 16.28
C VAL A 68 9.44 0.54 14.75
N ALA A 69 9.20 1.66 14.06
CA ALA A 69 9.21 1.71 12.60
C ALA A 69 10.58 1.30 12.03
N GLU A 70 11.67 1.81 12.60
CA GLU A 70 13.03 1.41 12.23
C GLU A 70 13.28 -0.08 12.52
N ALA A 71 12.83 -0.60 13.66
CA ALA A 71 13.00 -2.01 13.99
C ALA A 71 12.26 -2.93 13.02
N ILE A 72 11.03 -2.55 12.62
CA ILE A 72 10.26 -3.26 11.60
C ILE A 72 11.00 -3.20 10.25
N ARG A 73 11.50 -2.02 9.85
CA ARG A 73 12.29 -1.84 8.62
C ARG A 73 13.52 -2.75 8.60
N GLU A 74 14.25 -2.83 9.70
CA GLU A 74 15.43 -3.70 9.78
C GLU A 74 15.07 -5.19 9.71
N VAL A 75 13.96 -5.60 10.35
CA VAL A 75 13.43 -6.97 10.22
C VAL A 75 13.14 -7.29 8.76
N GLU A 76 12.51 -6.37 8.04
CA GLU A 76 12.15 -6.59 6.64
C GLU A 76 13.37 -6.60 5.71
N GLU A 77 14.39 -5.79 5.99
CA GLU A 77 15.69 -5.82 5.30
C GLU A 77 16.43 -7.14 5.49
N GLU A 78 16.44 -7.65 6.72
CA GLU A 78 17.01 -8.96 7.03
C GLU A 78 16.22 -10.09 6.36
N GLU A 79 14.90 -9.99 6.28
CA GLU A 79 14.06 -10.96 5.56
C GLU A 79 14.42 -10.99 4.07
N ALA A 80 14.44 -9.82 3.43
CA ALA A 80 14.77 -9.68 2.01
C ALA A 80 16.17 -10.25 1.72
N SER A 81 17.14 -9.94 2.57
CA SER A 81 18.51 -10.47 2.46
C SER A 81 18.55 -11.99 2.58
N ARG A 82 17.77 -12.57 3.52
CA ARG A 82 17.64 -14.03 3.67
C ARG A 82 16.98 -14.68 2.47
N ALA A 83 15.96 -14.04 1.88
CA ALA A 83 15.30 -14.51 0.67
C ALA A 83 16.25 -14.52 -0.55
N LEU A 84 17.07 -13.47 -0.69
CA LEU A 84 18.10 -13.37 -1.75
C LEU A 84 19.16 -14.46 -1.64
N LEU A 85 19.63 -14.75 -0.42
CA LEU A 85 20.60 -15.84 -0.18
C LEU A 85 19.98 -17.23 -0.42
N ALA A 86 18.68 -17.38 -0.19
CA ALA A 86 17.97 -18.64 -0.41
C ALA A 86 17.69 -18.94 -1.90
N SER A 87 17.73 -17.92 -2.77
CA SER A 87 17.51 -18.10 -4.22
C SER A 87 18.38 -17.15 -5.06
N PRO A 88 19.67 -17.50 -5.30
CA PRO A 88 20.61 -16.66 -6.06
C PRO A 88 20.23 -16.40 -7.52
N SER A 89 19.26 -17.16 -8.06
CA SER A 89 18.82 -17.06 -9.46
C SER A 89 17.99 -15.81 -9.76
N ALA A 90 17.64 -14.99 -8.76
CA ALA A 90 16.88 -13.75 -8.95
C ALA A 90 17.69 -12.59 -9.57
N LEU A 91 19.02 -12.64 -9.55
CA LEU A 91 19.89 -11.52 -9.95
C LEU A 91 20.41 -11.56 -11.41
N ILE A 92 20.17 -12.61 -12.18
CA ILE A 92 20.87 -12.83 -13.48
C ILE A 92 20.01 -12.45 -14.71
N ALA A 93 18.80 -11.93 -14.55
CA ALA A 93 17.93 -11.58 -15.69
C ALA A 93 17.58 -10.09 -15.82
N GLU A 94 18.41 -9.19 -15.28
CA GLU A 94 18.08 -7.75 -15.24
C GLU A 94 18.68 -6.90 -16.38
N ASP A 95 19.43 -7.45 -17.36
CA ASP A 95 20.21 -6.57 -18.26
C ASP A 95 19.55 -6.17 -19.60
N GLU A 96 18.30 -6.58 -19.90
CA GLU A 96 17.52 -5.99 -21.02
C GLU A 96 16.01 -6.06 -20.76
N ALA A 97 15.50 -5.30 -19.77
CA ALA A 97 14.05 -5.10 -19.65
C ALA A 97 13.58 -4.07 -20.67
N ALA A 98 12.61 -4.44 -21.51
CA ALA A 98 11.95 -3.49 -22.40
C ALA A 98 11.34 -2.32 -21.59
N PRO A 99 11.45 -1.07 -22.08
CA PRO A 99 11.03 0.10 -21.32
C PRO A 99 9.52 0.14 -21.13
N ALA A 100 9.07 0.61 -19.97
CA ALA A 100 7.67 0.93 -19.74
C ALA A 100 7.30 2.25 -20.44
N SER A 101 6.11 2.32 -21.02
CA SER A 101 5.55 3.54 -21.61
C SER A 101 4.34 4.04 -20.82
N GLU A 102 4.11 5.35 -20.81
CA GLU A 102 2.91 5.95 -20.23
C GLU A 102 1.65 5.54 -21.02
N ALA A 103 0.53 5.42 -20.32
CA ALA A 103 -0.76 5.07 -20.88
C ALA A 103 -1.87 5.94 -20.29
N GLU A 104 -3.05 5.88 -20.91
CA GLU A 104 -4.24 6.54 -20.37
C GLU A 104 -4.64 5.91 -19.02
N LEU A 105 -4.98 6.76 -18.06
CA LEU A 105 -5.46 6.30 -16.76
C LEU A 105 -6.75 5.48 -16.90
N PRO A 106 -6.83 4.30 -16.27
CA PRO A 106 -8.06 3.52 -16.28
C PRO A 106 -9.17 4.28 -15.54
N LEU A 107 -10.35 4.33 -16.15
CA LEU A 107 -11.53 4.94 -15.54
C LEU A 107 -12.16 3.98 -14.53
N LEU A 108 -12.73 4.53 -13.46
CA LEU A 108 -13.55 3.75 -12.54
C LEU A 108 -14.76 3.14 -13.28
N PRO A 109 -15.14 1.90 -12.93
CA PRO A 109 -16.30 1.23 -13.50
C PRO A 109 -17.58 1.91 -12.98
N SER A 110 -18.64 1.93 -13.77
CA SER A 110 -19.85 2.72 -13.48
C SER A 110 -21.07 1.83 -13.56
N LEU A 111 -21.96 1.94 -12.57
CA LEU A 111 -23.24 1.24 -12.49
C LEU A 111 -24.31 2.25 -12.08
N ARG A 112 -25.47 2.23 -12.76
CA ARG A 112 -26.58 3.17 -12.50
C ARG A 112 -27.32 2.79 -11.22
N GLN A 113 -26.68 3.03 -10.08
CA GLN A 113 -27.20 2.69 -8.77
C GLN A 113 -26.72 3.67 -7.71
N VAL A 114 -27.64 4.01 -6.82
CA VAL A 114 -27.38 4.78 -5.61
C VAL A 114 -27.55 3.84 -4.42
N VAL A 115 -26.55 3.79 -3.56
CA VAL A 115 -26.52 2.89 -2.40
C VAL A 115 -26.37 3.69 -1.11
N GLN A 116 -26.98 3.18 -0.04
CA GLN A 116 -26.80 3.68 1.31
C GLN A 116 -25.74 2.82 2.00
N MET A 117 -24.71 3.46 2.54
CA MET A 117 -23.59 2.80 3.17
C MET A 117 -23.59 3.13 4.67
N ASP A 118 -23.59 2.09 5.48
CA ASP A 118 -23.34 2.22 6.91
C ASP A 118 -21.89 2.64 7.13
N CYS A 119 -21.71 3.74 7.87
CA CYS A 119 -20.40 4.20 8.28
C CYS A 119 -20.11 3.67 9.68
N THR A 120 -19.12 2.80 9.81
CA THR A 120 -18.68 2.29 11.11
C THR A 120 -18.07 3.37 12.00
N THR A 121 -17.61 4.48 11.40
CA THR A 121 -16.92 5.58 12.09
C THR A 121 -17.77 6.84 12.26
N GLU A 122 -18.88 6.98 11.53
CA GLU A 122 -19.75 8.17 11.59
C GLU A 122 -21.17 7.73 11.89
N ALA A 123 -21.87 8.42 12.80
CA ALA A 123 -23.25 8.10 13.18
C ALA A 123 -24.30 8.40 12.08
N LYS A 124 -23.88 8.56 10.82
CA LYS A 124 -24.73 8.93 9.69
C LYS A 124 -24.49 7.99 8.51
N GLU A 125 -25.58 7.50 7.96
CA GLU A 125 -25.60 6.79 6.67
C GLU A 125 -25.06 7.70 5.56
N GLN A 126 -24.27 7.12 4.67
CA GLN A 126 -23.67 7.82 3.54
C GLN A 126 -24.33 7.37 2.26
N VAL A 127 -24.72 8.32 1.42
CA VAL A 127 -25.30 8.01 0.10
C VAL A 127 -24.17 8.04 -0.93
N VAL A 128 -24.04 6.95 -1.69
CA VAL A 128 -23.03 6.78 -2.73
C VAL A 128 -23.72 6.56 -4.07
N ASP A 129 -23.36 7.37 -5.06
CA ASP A 129 -23.73 7.13 -6.47
C ASP A 129 -22.58 6.42 -7.17
N ILE A 130 -22.80 5.17 -7.58
CA ILE A 130 -21.79 4.34 -8.25
C ILE A 130 -21.58 4.77 -9.71
N CYS A 131 -22.56 5.46 -10.31
CA CYS A 131 -22.49 5.90 -11.70
C CYS A 131 -21.47 7.02 -11.86
N ASP A 132 -21.59 8.05 -11.02
CA ASP A 132 -20.79 9.28 -11.06
C ASP A 132 -19.68 9.32 -9.99
N HIS A 133 -19.58 8.25 -9.20
CA HIS A 133 -18.66 8.09 -8.07
C HIS A 133 -18.76 9.24 -7.08
N THR A 134 -20.00 9.61 -6.73
CA THR A 134 -20.28 10.66 -5.76
C THR A 134 -20.57 10.07 -4.39
N CYS A 135 -20.28 10.83 -3.33
CA CYS A 135 -20.55 10.42 -1.97
C CYS A 135 -20.91 11.63 -1.11
N THR A 136 -21.82 11.44 -0.15
CA THR A 136 -22.19 12.49 0.80
C THR A 136 -21.20 12.70 1.94
N CYS A 137 -20.13 11.89 2.02
CA CYS A 137 -19.17 12.03 3.11
C CYS A 137 -18.36 13.32 2.99
N GLU A 138 -17.95 13.85 4.14
CA GLU A 138 -17.27 15.15 4.24
C GLU A 138 -15.98 15.20 3.42
N GLU A 139 -15.18 14.12 3.49
CA GLU A 139 -13.95 13.97 2.70
C GLU A 139 -14.22 14.11 1.19
N TRP A 140 -15.30 13.48 0.70
CA TRP A 140 -15.64 13.53 -0.71
C TRP A 140 -16.07 14.93 -1.12
N GLN A 141 -16.98 15.53 -0.35
CA GLN A 141 -17.51 16.87 -0.63
C GLN A 141 -16.41 17.92 -0.66
N LYS A 142 -15.49 17.88 0.31
CA LYS A 142 -14.42 18.86 0.45
C LYS A 142 -13.28 18.67 -0.55
N HIS A 143 -12.89 17.43 -0.83
CA HIS A 143 -11.61 17.17 -1.50
C HIS A 143 -11.72 16.41 -2.82
N ARG A 144 -12.79 15.63 -3.04
CA ARG A 144 -12.88 14.71 -4.18
C ARG A 144 -13.86 15.15 -5.25
N SER A 145 -14.84 15.97 -4.88
CA SER A 145 -15.88 16.50 -5.77
C SER A 145 -15.34 17.27 -6.99
N ALA A 146 -14.15 17.87 -6.85
CA ALA A 146 -13.49 18.65 -7.89
C ALA A 146 -12.86 17.80 -9.01
N PHE A 147 -12.59 16.50 -8.78
CA PHE A 147 -12.04 15.65 -9.83
C PHE A 147 -13.11 15.29 -10.87
N PRO A 148 -12.75 15.00 -12.13
CA PRO A 148 -13.71 14.55 -13.14
C PRO A 148 -14.44 13.26 -12.72
N ALA A 149 -15.66 13.08 -13.23
CA ALA A 149 -16.40 11.84 -13.03
C ALA A 149 -15.57 10.63 -13.46
N ARG A 150 -15.69 9.52 -12.73
CA ARG A 150 -14.95 8.27 -12.97
C ARG A 150 -13.43 8.34 -12.82
N HIS A 151 -12.87 9.47 -12.41
CA HIS A 151 -11.45 9.57 -12.08
C HIS A 151 -11.14 8.79 -10.80
N VAL A 152 -10.02 8.06 -10.74
CA VAL A 152 -9.64 7.24 -9.57
C VAL A 152 -9.64 8.02 -8.25
N LYS A 153 -9.21 9.29 -8.28
CA LYS A 153 -9.23 10.20 -7.11
C LYS A 153 -10.63 10.51 -6.54
N ARG A 154 -11.72 10.20 -7.24
CA ARG A 154 -13.08 10.31 -6.67
C ARG A 154 -13.38 9.24 -5.62
N MET A 155 -12.55 8.20 -5.53
CA MET A 155 -12.80 7.06 -4.67
C MET A 155 -12.44 7.36 -3.21
N CYS A 156 -13.42 7.79 -2.41
CA CYS A 156 -13.33 7.72 -0.95
C CYS A 156 -13.54 6.27 -0.45
N LYS A 157 -13.40 6.03 0.86
CA LYS A 157 -13.62 4.70 1.44
C LYS A 157 -15.02 4.13 1.17
N HIS A 158 -16.06 4.98 1.15
CA HIS A 158 -17.44 4.55 0.90
C HIS A 158 -17.66 4.17 -0.57
N VAL A 159 -17.10 4.96 -1.50
CA VAL A 159 -17.14 4.63 -2.93
C VAL A 159 -16.39 3.32 -3.20
N ALA A 160 -15.22 3.11 -2.59
CA ALA A 160 -14.46 1.86 -2.72
C ALA A 160 -15.28 0.66 -2.23
N LYS A 161 -15.91 0.78 -1.06
CA LYS A 161 -16.75 -0.28 -0.49
C LYS A 161 -17.97 -0.58 -1.39
N ALA A 162 -18.66 0.45 -1.87
CA ALA A 162 -19.79 0.29 -2.79
C ALA A 162 -19.39 -0.41 -4.10
N LEU A 163 -18.24 -0.02 -4.68
CA LEU A 163 -17.71 -0.67 -5.88
C LEU A 163 -17.38 -2.14 -5.63
N LEU A 164 -16.78 -2.47 -4.48
CA LEU A 164 -16.44 -3.86 -4.13
C LEU A 164 -17.69 -4.73 -3.94
N GLU A 165 -18.73 -4.20 -3.30
CA GLU A 165 -20.00 -4.91 -3.09
C GLU A 165 -20.72 -5.24 -4.41
N HIS A 166 -20.46 -4.47 -5.47
CA HIS A 166 -21.05 -4.66 -6.81
C HIS A 166 -20.03 -5.20 -7.83
N LYS A 167 -18.98 -5.90 -7.36
CA LYS A 167 -17.88 -6.43 -8.20
C LYS A 167 -18.38 -7.30 -9.36
N GLU A 168 -19.37 -8.16 -9.10
CA GLU A 168 -19.92 -9.09 -10.09
C GLU A 168 -20.63 -8.38 -11.25
N GLU A 169 -21.24 -7.22 -10.97
CA GLU A 169 -22.03 -6.45 -11.95
C GLU A 169 -21.15 -5.45 -12.72
N LEU A 170 -20.16 -4.86 -12.04
CA LEU A 170 -19.26 -3.86 -12.62
C LEU A 170 -18.20 -4.50 -13.54
N ASN A 171 -17.88 -5.78 -13.34
CA ASN A 171 -16.85 -6.52 -14.08
C ASN A 171 -15.59 -5.68 -14.35
N TYR A 172 -15.06 -5.07 -13.30
CA TYR A 172 -13.84 -4.28 -13.42
C TYR A 172 -12.62 -5.19 -13.53
N GLY A 173 -11.65 -4.80 -14.36
CA GLY A 173 -10.41 -5.56 -14.54
C GLY A 173 -9.57 -5.64 -13.26
N ASP A 174 -8.70 -6.65 -13.18
CA ASP A 174 -7.93 -7.00 -11.97
C ASP A 174 -7.10 -5.85 -11.40
N LEU A 175 -6.54 -4.98 -12.25
CA LEU A 175 -5.78 -3.82 -11.81
C LEU A 175 -6.63 -2.84 -10.98
N ILE A 176 -7.82 -2.48 -11.48
CA ILE A 176 -8.76 -1.62 -10.75
C ILE A 176 -9.31 -2.35 -9.53
N GLY A 177 -9.52 -3.66 -9.63
CA GLY A 177 -9.90 -4.48 -8.49
C GLY A 177 -8.88 -4.44 -7.37
N CYS A 178 -7.60 -4.58 -7.68
CA CYS A 178 -6.52 -4.48 -6.70
C CYS A 178 -6.52 -3.11 -5.99
N LEU A 179 -6.74 -2.01 -6.73
CA LEU A 179 -6.84 -0.67 -6.15
C LEU A 179 -8.05 -0.55 -5.20
N ILE A 180 -9.24 -0.99 -5.63
CA ILE A 180 -10.47 -0.96 -4.83
C ILE A 180 -10.31 -1.78 -3.55
N GLU A 181 -9.83 -3.02 -3.67
CA GLU A 181 -9.63 -3.94 -2.55
C GLU A 181 -8.60 -3.37 -1.54
N THR A 182 -7.56 -2.70 -2.03
CA THR A 182 -6.58 -2.00 -1.18
C THR A 182 -7.24 -0.86 -0.39
N CYS A 183 -8.05 -0.02 -1.05
CA CYS A 183 -8.77 1.05 -0.37
C CYS A 183 -9.72 0.53 0.71
N VAL A 184 -10.50 -0.52 0.41
CA VAL A 184 -11.40 -1.14 1.38
C VAL A 184 -10.63 -1.72 2.57
N ARG A 185 -9.55 -2.47 2.31
CA ARG A 185 -8.72 -3.09 3.35
C ARG A 185 -8.13 -2.06 4.32
N ARG A 186 -7.66 -0.94 3.78
CA ARG A 186 -7.10 0.18 4.56
C ARG A 186 -8.15 1.04 5.24
N GLY A 187 -9.43 0.88 4.88
CA GLY A 187 -10.50 1.77 5.33
C GLY A 187 -10.32 3.22 4.86
N ARG A 188 -9.57 3.45 3.78
CA ARG A 188 -9.20 4.77 3.25
C ARG A 188 -9.47 4.84 1.74
N GLY A 189 -9.77 6.04 1.25
CA GLY A 189 -9.87 6.27 -0.19
C GLY A 189 -8.51 6.31 -0.90
N THR A 190 -8.52 6.54 -2.20
CA THR A 190 -7.29 6.80 -2.98
C THR A 190 -6.64 8.09 -2.51
N THR A 191 -5.32 8.20 -2.56
CA THR A 191 -4.64 9.46 -2.20
C THR A 191 -5.12 10.64 -3.06
N ILE A 192 -5.42 11.77 -2.42
CA ILE A 192 -5.93 12.99 -3.07
C ILE A 192 -4.76 13.85 -3.57
N HIS A 193 -3.81 14.10 -2.67
CA HIS A 193 -2.57 14.83 -2.91
C HIS A 193 -1.60 13.88 -3.58
N GLY A 194 -1.16 14.19 -4.80
CA GLY A 194 -0.31 13.27 -5.55
C GLY A 194 -0.71 13.11 -7.00
N GLU A 195 0.03 12.28 -7.72
CA GLU A 195 -0.22 11.95 -9.12
C GLU A 195 -0.62 10.48 -9.23
N TYR A 196 -1.52 10.17 -10.18
CA TYR A 196 -1.75 8.80 -10.63
C TYR A 196 -1.26 8.72 -12.07
N VAL A 197 -0.48 7.70 -12.39
CA VAL A 197 0.06 7.48 -13.74
C VAL A 197 -0.18 6.01 -14.11
N ALA A 198 -0.75 5.76 -15.28
CA ALA A 198 -0.82 4.41 -15.83
C ALA A 198 0.41 4.18 -16.72
N VAL A 199 1.00 3.01 -16.61
CA VAL A 199 2.17 2.60 -17.40
C VAL A 199 1.96 1.21 -17.95
N ILE A 200 2.59 0.90 -19.08
CA ILE A 200 2.54 -0.42 -19.71
C ILE A 200 3.97 -0.98 -19.78
N PRO A 201 4.41 -1.73 -18.75
CA PRO A 201 5.55 -2.63 -18.88
C PRO A 201 5.19 -3.88 -19.71
N PRO A 202 6.19 -4.71 -20.10
CA PRO A 202 5.99 -5.88 -20.96
C PRO A 202 4.91 -6.88 -20.49
N SER A 203 4.71 -7.01 -19.18
CA SER A 203 3.78 -7.97 -18.59
C SER A 203 2.34 -7.48 -18.49
N GLY A 204 2.06 -6.23 -18.85
CA GLY A 204 0.73 -5.64 -18.81
C GLY A 204 0.71 -4.31 -18.08
N MET A 205 -0.46 -3.67 -18.02
CA MET A 205 -0.62 -2.35 -17.41
C MET A 205 -0.29 -2.39 -15.92
N ALA A 206 0.32 -1.33 -15.40
CA ALA A 206 0.46 -1.03 -13.98
C ALA A 206 -0.06 0.39 -13.69
N LEU A 207 -0.49 0.61 -12.44
CA LEU A 207 -0.91 1.92 -11.95
C LEU A 207 0.07 2.39 -10.88
N LEU A 208 0.59 3.59 -11.04
CA LEU A 208 1.49 4.22 -10.08
C LEU A 208 0.74 5.34 -9.38
N SER A 209 0.94 5.49 -8.07
CA SER A 209 0.48 6.67 -7.35
C SER A 209 1.56 7.21 -6.42
N HIS A 210 1.95 8.45 -6.66
CA HIS A 210 2.94 9.17 -5.88
C HIS A 210 2.19 10.18 -4.99
N ALA A 211 2.15 9.94 -3.69
CA ALA A 211 1.37 10.71 -2.72
C ALA A 211 2.24 11.65 -1.88
N ASP A 212 3.45 11.19 -1.60
CA ASP A 212 4.42 11.66 -0.64
C ASP A 212 5.81 11.55 -1.27
N ALA A 213 6.67 12.54 -1.04
CA ALA A 213 7.91 12.77 -1.82
C ALA A 213 8.90 11.60 -1.81
N GLU A 214 8.71 10.62 -0.93
CA GLU A 214 9.65 9.52 -0.72
C GLU A 214 9.14 8.18 -1.26
N TRP A 215 7.83 8.00 -1.41
CA TRP A 215 7.24 6.68 -1.72
C TRP A 215 6.26 6.72 -2.90
N VAL A 216 6.39 5.72 -3.76
CA VAL A 216 5.50 5.49 -4.90
C VAL A 216 4.79 4.16 -4.70
N ASN A 217 3.46 4.20 -4.62
CA ASN A 217 2.66 2.98 -4.66
C ASN A 217 2.55 2.49 -6.09
N VAL A 218 2.71 1.19 -6.27
CA VAL A 218 2.75 0.53 -7.58
C VAL A 218 1.78 -0.64 -7.56
N TYR A 219 0.71 -0.56 -8.33
CA TYR A 219 -0.23 -1.65 -8.53
C TYR A 219 0.15 -2.36 -9.82
N ALA A 220 0.75 -3.54 -9.72
CA ALA A 220 1.34 -4.24 -10.85
C ALA A 220 1.10 -5.75 -10.76
N LEU A 221 1.27 -6.43 -11.88
CA LEU A 221 1.13 -7.88 -11.94
C LEU A 221 2.32 -8.54 -11.22
N ASN A 222 2.02 -9.54 -10.40
CA ASN A 222 3.00 -10.43 -9.80
C ASN A 222 2.57 -11.88 -9.96
N SER A 223 3.38 -12.66 -10.67
CA SER A 223 3.11 -14.04 -11.09
C SER A 223 1.80 -14.21 -11.89
N SER A 224 0.64 -14.10 -11.24
CA SER A 224 -0.68 -14.29 -11.85
C SER A 224 -1.76 -13.33 -11.34
N LYS A 225 -1.45 -12.43 -10.40
CA LYS A 225 -2.44 -11.51 -9.82
C LYS A 225 -1.85 -10.12 -9.66
N TYR A 226 -2.72 -9.12 -9.68
CA TYR A 226 -2.34 -7.75 -9.36
C TYR A 226 -2.17 -7.59 -7.85
N GLU A 227 -1.07 -6.96 -7.46
CA GLU A 227 -0.76 -6.63 -6.07
C GLU A 227 -0.25 -5.20 -5.97
N ARG A 228 -0.32 -4.65 -4.75
CA ARG A 228 0.29 -3.37 -4.42
C ARG A 228 1.72 -3.61 -3.94
N PHE A 229 2.63 -2.84 -4.49
CA PHE A 229 4.03 -2.68 -4.10
C PHE A 229 4.27 -1.22 -3.74
N THR A 230 5.40 -0.97 -3.10
CA THR A 230 5.83 0.39 -2.76
C THR A 230 7.29 0.53 -3.13
N TYR A 231 7.66 1.65 -3.76
CA TYR A 231 9.03 1.96 -4.18
C TYR A 231 9.53 3.23 -3.47
N SER A 232 10.70 3.16 -2.84
CA SER A 232 11.35 4.31 -2.23
C SER A 232 12.14 5.08 -3.27
N LEU A 233 11.81 6.35 -3.48
CA LEU A 233 12.58 7.27 -4.32
C LEU A 233 13.93 7.62 -3.71
N HIS A 234 14.02 7.64 -2.37
CA HIS A 234 15.25 7.94 -1.64
C HIS A 234 16.22 6.75 -1.65
N ASP A 235 15.76 5.59 -1.19
CA ASP A 235 16.60 4.39 -1.04
C ASP A 235 16.78 3.62 -2.35
N LYS A 236 16.03 4.01 -3.40
CA LYS A 236 16.03 3.36 -4.73
C LYS A 236 15.80 1.86 -4.66
N ARG A 237 14.80 1.47 -3.86
CA ARG A 237 14.47 0.07 -3.61
C ARG A 237 12.97 -0.14 -3.51
N TRP A 238 12.56 -1.34 -3.86
CA TRP A 238 11.25 -1.84 -3.52
C TRP A 238 11.17 -2.11 -2.03
N SER A 239 10.05 -1.74 -1.42
CA SER A 239 9.79 -2.06 -0.03
C SER A 239 9.68 -3.58 0.14
N PHE A 240 10.13 -4.08 1.29
CA PHE A 240 9.87 -5.45 1.75
C PHE A 240 10.46 -6.57 0.87
N GLY A 241 11.48 -6.29 0.05
CA GLY A 241 12.15 -7.30 -0.79
C GLY A 241 11.28 -7.95 -1.87
N GLN A 242 10.00 -7.55 -1.96
CA GLN A 242 9.08 -8.02 -2.98
C GLN A 242 9.13 -7.07 -4.16
N THR A 243 9.31 -7.63 -5.35
CA THR A 243 9.38 -6.86 -6.58
C THR A 243 8.22 -7.24 -7.49
N PRO A 244 7.53 -6.26 -8.11
CA PRO A 244 6.54 -6.59 -9.13
C PRO A 244 7.21 -7.28 -10.31
N LYS A 245 6.42 -7.93 -11.16
CA LYS A 245 6.90 -8.33 -12.47
C LYS A 245 7.33 -7.08 -13.26
N ASP A 246 8.42 -7.19 -14.02
CA ASP A 246 9.07 -6.07 -14.71
C ASP A 246 9.52 -4.93 -13.78
N SER A 247 9.95 -5.29 -12.57
CA SER A 247 10.46 -4.36 -11.55
C SER A 247 11.50 -3.38 -12.07
N LEU A 248 12.39 -3.81 -12.96
CA LEU A 248 13.39 -2.92 -13.56
C LEU A 248 12.75 -1.85 -14.47
N ALA A 249 11.82 -2.24 -15.34
CA ALA A 249 11.15 -1.31 -16.25
C ALA A 249 10.33 -0.28 -15.47
N LEU A 250 9.63 -0.74 -14.42
CA LEU A 250 8.86 0.11 -13.52
C LEU A 250 9.77 1.05 -12.72
N ARG A 251 10.87 0.54 -12.16
CA ARG A 251 11.87 1.37 -11.45
C ARG A 251 12.40 2.48 -12.35
N ASN A 252 12.87 2.14 -13.56
CA ASN A 252 13.44 3.11 -14.48
C ASN A 252 12.42 4.18 -14.85
N PHE A 253 11.16 3.80 -15.05
CA PHE A 253 10.08 4.76 -15.28
C PHE A 253 9.88 5.69 -14.08
N ILE A 254 9.73 5.12 -12.87
CA ILE A 254 9.52 5.85 -11.61
C ILE A 254 10.63 6.87 -11.38
N GLU A 255 11.89 6.45 -11.49
CA GLU A 255 13.05 7.32 -11.28
C GLU A 255 13.15 8.40 -12.36
N SER A 256 12.81 8.10 -13.62
CA SER A 256 12.78 9.11 -14.67
C SER A 256 11.69 10.15 -14.45
N ARG A 257 10.55 9.75 -13.88
CA ARG A 257 9.35 10.58 -13.72
C ARG A 257 9.43 11.48 -12.49
N TRP A 258 9.85 10.93 -11.35
CA TRP A 258 9.85 11.61 -10.06
C TRP A 258 11.25 11.72 -9.45
N SER A 259 12.29 11.84 -10.30
CA SER A 259 13.65 12.04 -9.80
C SER A 259 13.68 13.16 -8.76
N LEU A 260 14.12 12.82 -7.54
CA LEU A 260 14.44 13.82 -6.54
C LEU A 260 15.59 14.64 -7.12
N ALA A 261 15.34 15.94 -7.37
CA ALA A 261 16.42 16.86 -7.62
C ALA A 261 17.42 16.70 -6.48
N PRO A 262 18.74 16.63 -6.74
CA PRO A 262 19.72 16.47 -5.67
C PRO A 262 19.46 17.57 -4.64
N ALA A 263 19.20 17.16 -3.39
CA ALA A 263 19.11 18.10 -2.29
C ALA A 263 20.40 18.92 -2.33
N ASN A 264 20.28 20.23 -2.57
CA ASN A 264 21.43 21.11 -2.68
C ASN A 264 22.31 20.91 -1.44
N ALA A 265 23.56 20.50 -1.71
CA ALA A 265 24.64 20.36 -0.75
C ALA A 265 24.98 21.69 -0.07
#